data_AF-A0A412WZB9-F1
#
_entry.id   AF-A0A412WZB9-F1
#
_cell.length_a   1.000
_cell.length_b   1.000
_cell.length_c   1.000
_cell.angle_alpha   90.00
_cell.angle_beta   90.00
_cell.angle_gamma   90.00
#
_symmetry.space_group_name_H-M   'P 1'
#
loop_
_entity.id
_entity.type
_entity.pdbx_description
1 polymer ?
#
loop_
_entity_poly.entity_id
_entity_poly.type
_entity_poly.pdbx_seq_one_letter_code
_entity_poly.pdbx_strand_id
1 'polypeptide(L)'
;MRVLYNTCVADPWVKVAQRLRDDYGYEPVYWIGFNYDDSENIVKELLPTACYQSYSNAWRGIFSKEIVDKAKECYVDIDFLKEIAVYELQAIKMMDRLDYDRYSFNYMERERHFLNLLKSWMACIEIYKPDLVVSAVNPHRVYDYVLYLLCKRMGIKFITFQYSMCVERIYATTNFYTVGDLFEKDYKYYLSKKDLDKKELPVEILNQFEKVLKDYSEAAPAYMKTHPVMDRKYRNFFFLVKAFIKKYDFFGKNGILRKGYVSVTMFKNRKYSLEKSRFGIIEIALKKEKNLAYSKRMHRYYSSLAEYPQTNVDYILLPLHYQPEATTSPAGDIFVNQRLCVEMLLKYTSDNYFIYVKEHPQQFMSHMLGHTNRIKEFYDDLIANPRVKLMPFELDSYSLMRNAKAVATVTGTVGWEAMMHRKPVIVFGMIWYEQCRSVLRITDETSASKIMSYIENYCYDEHDILAYLMAFAKNSIRAYHYQGRKEKMNLPEEECVHNIIGKLLFFQG
;
A
#
# COMPACT_ATOMS: atom_id res chain seq x y z
N MET A 1 25.22 -13.54 -8.69
CA MET A 1 24.35 -13.16 -7.55
C MET A 1 23.01 -13.84 -7.74
N ARG A 2 22.43 -14.45 -6.71
CA ARG A 2 21.17 -15.21 -6.78
C ARG A 2 20.00 -14.29 -6.39
N VAL A 3 18.97 -14.21 -7.24
CA VAL A 3 17.90 -13.22 -7.11
C VAL A 3 16.53 -13.88 -6.98
N LEU A 4 15.79 -13.47 -5.94
CA LEU A 4 14.37 -13.78 -5.77
C LEU A 4 13.53 -12.59 -6.23
N TYR A 5 12.57 -12.83 -7.11
CA TYR A 5 11.63 -11.82 -7.60
C TYR A 5 10.28 -11.96 -6.88
N ASN A 6 9.95 -10.97 -6.06
CA ASN A 6 8.75 -10.97 -5.23
C ASN A 6 7.61 -10.15 -5.87
N THR A 7 6.64 -10.89 -6.41
CA THR A 7 5.40 -10.39 -6.98
C THR A 7 5.62 -9.41 -8.13
N CYS A 8 6.56 -9.77 -8.98
CA CYS A 8 6.91 -9.04 -10.18
C CYS A 8 5.95 -9.41 -11.32
N VAL A 9 5.35 -8.39 -11.93
CA VAL A 9 4.58 -8.56 -13.18
C VAL A 9 5.50 -8.97 -14.33
N ALA A 10 5.00 -9.72 -15.31
CA ALA A 10 5.79 -10.22 -16.44
C ALA A 10 6.53 -9.09 -17.18
N ASP A 11 5.81 -8.04 -17.55
CA ASP A 11 6.35 -6.82 -18.14
C ASP A 11 6.41 -5.70 -17.08
N PRO A 12 7.59 -5.15 -16.75
CA PRO A 12 8.88 -5.32 -17.46
C PRO A 12 9.81 -6.37 -16.84
N TRP A 13 9.43 -7.01 -15.73
CA TRP A 13 10.39 -7.65 -14.84
C TRP A 13 11.04 -8.90 -15.39
N VAL A 14 10.37 -9.69 -16.23
CA VAL A 14 11.00 -10.89 -16.81
C VAL A 14 12.17 -10.48 -17.70
N LYS A 15 11.99 -9.42 -18.49
CA LYS A 15 13.06 -8.87 -19.34
C LYS A 15 14.17 -8.22 -18.53
N VAL A 16 13.83 -7.51 -17.44
CA VAL A 16 14.82 -7.04 -16.45
C VAL A 16 15.64 -8.22 -15.92
N ALA A 17 14.99 -9.32 -15.54
CA ALA A 17 15.66 -10.49 -14.99
C ALA A 17 16.54 -11.21 -16.03
N GLN A 18 16.08 -11.34 -17.27
CA GLN A 18 16.88 -11.89 -18.38
C GLN A 18 18.14 -11.06 -18.60
N ARG A 19 18.00 -9.74 -18.73
CA ARG A 19 19.15 -8.86 -18.93
C ARG A 19 20.11 -8.84 -17.75
N LEU A 20 19.61 -8.85 -16.51
CA LEU A 20 20.48 -8.96 -15.34
C LEU A 20 21.24 -10.29 -15.31
N ARG A 21 20.61 -11.39 -15.73
CA ARG A 21 21.27 -12.69 -15.88
C ARG A 21 22.35 -12.66 -16.96
N ASP A 22 22.00 -12.19 -18.15
CA ASP A 22 22.83 -12.28 -19.35
C ASP A 22 23.98 -11.25 -19.31
N ASP A 23 23.71 -10.01 -18.87
CA ASP A 23 24.67 -8.91 -18.86
C ASP A 23 25.50 -8.85 -17.55
N TYR A 24 24.97 -9.33 -16.42
CA TYR A 24 25.57 -9.13 -15.08
C TYR A 24 25.70 -10.40 -14.22
N GLY A 25 25.28 -11.56 -14.71
CA GLY A 25 25.37 -12.83 -13.95
C GLY A 25 24.43 -12.92 -12.74
N TYR A 26 23.28 -12.26 -12.80
CA TYR A 26 22.26 -12.33 -11.75
C TYR A 26 21.31 -13.48 -12.05
N GLU A 27 21.47 -14.59 -11.34
CA GLU A 27 20.70 -15.81 -11.55
C GLU A 27 19.33 -15.70 -10.86
N PRO A 28 18.20 -15.74 -11.61
CA PRO A 28 16.87 -15.80 -11.00
C PRO A 28 16.63 -17.20 -10.42
N VAL A 29 16.40 -17.29 -9.11
CA VAL A 29 16.26 -18.58 -8.40
C VAL A 29 14.83 -18.87 -7.93
N TYR A 30 14.04 -17.82 -7.68
CA TYR A 30 12.68 -17.95 -7.21
C TYR A 30 11.83 -16.77 -7.70
N TRP A 31 10.60 -17.05 -8.12
CA TRP A 31 9.69 -16.07 -8.69
C TRP A 31 8.30 -16.22 -8.10
N ILE A 32 7.81 -15.18 -7.43
CA ILE A 32 6.42 -15.08 -7.02
C ILE A 32 5.67 -14.31 -8.11
N GLY A 33 4.72 -14.98 -8.77
CA GLY A 33 3.97 -14.41 -9.88
C GLY A 33 2.91 -13.40 -9.47
N PHE A 34 2.27 -12.82 -10.48
CA PHE A 34 1.16 -11.89 -10.31
C PHE A 34 -0.15 -12.49 -10.87
N ASN A 35 -1.29 -12.20 -10.26
CA ASN A 35 -2.54 -12.92 -10.57
C ASN A 35 -3.23 -12.48 -11.87
N TYR A 36 -2.78 -11.39 -12.48
CA TYR A 36 -3.47 -10.72 -13.58
C TYR A 36 -2.57 -10.55 -14.82
N ASP A 37 -1.55 -11.39 -14.96
CA ASP A 37 -0.69 -11.48 -16.13
C ASP A 37 -0.36 -12.93 -16.49
N ASP A 38 0.48 -13.12 -17.50
CA ASP A 38 0.93 -14.43 -17.97
C ASP A 38 2.33 -14.81 -17.42
N SER A 39 2.70 -14.28 -16.24
CA SER A 39 4.02 -14.53 -15.65
C SER A 39 4.30 -16.01 -15.41
N GLU A 40 3.28 -16.84 -15.21
CA GLU A 40 3.46 -18.29 -15.02
C GLU A 40 4.07 -18.98 -16.24
N ASN A 41 3.60 -18.65 -17.45
CA ASN A 41 4.09 -19.28 -18.67
C ASN A 41 5.42 -18.63 -19.10
N ILE A 42 5.46 -17.31 -19.10
CA ILE A 42 6.63 -16.53 -19.56
C ILE A 42 7.87 -16.82 -18.69
N VAL A 43 7.73 -16.91 -17.37
CA VAL A 43 8.87 -17.21 -16.47
C VAL A 43 9.37 -18.64 -16.71
N LYS A 44 8.47 -19.63 -16.87
CA LYS A 44 8.88 -21.02 -17.15
C LYS A 44 9.61 -21.15 -18.48
N GLU A 45 9.21 -20.39 -19.49
CA GLU A 45 9.84 -20.38 -20.81
C GLU A 45 11.20 -19.68 -20.79
N LEU A 46 11.28 -18.47 -20.23
CA LEU A 46 12.44 -17.59 -20.37
C LEU A 46 13.45 -17.69 -19.22
N LEU A 47 13.00 -18.14 -18.05
CA LEU A 47 13.77 -18.28 -16.81
C LEU A 47 13.56 -19.69 -16.20
N PRO A 48 13.81 -20.78 -16.95
CA PRO A 48 13.42 -22.15 -16.56
C PRO A 48 14.08 -22.66 -15.27
N THR A 49 15.16 -22.02 -14.82
CA THR A 49 15.86 -22.36 -13.56
C THR A 49 15.17 -21.78 -12.32
N ALA A 50 14.29 -20.79 -12.48
CA ALA A 50 13.61 -20.16 -11.36
C ALA A 50 12.41 -21.01 -10.90
N CYS A 51 12.32 -21.28 -9.60
CA CYS A 51 11.11 -21.87 -9.03
C CYS A 51 9.96 -20.86 -9.07
N TYR A 52 8.82 -21.23 -9.68
CA TYR A 52 7.67 -20.34 -9.78
C TYR A 52 6.60 -20.66 -8.72
N GLN A 53 6.18 -19.65 -7.96
CA GLN A 53 5.06 -19.70 -7.04
C GLN A 53 3.95 -18.76 -7.50
N SER A 54 2.74 -19.29 -7.68
CA SER A 54 1.60 -18.44 -8.06
C SER A 54 1.20 -17.48 -6.93
N TYR A 55 0.66 -16.32 -7.32
CA TYR A 55 0.19 -15.30 -6.38
C TYR A 55 -0.80 -15.83 -5.34
N SER A 56 -1.73 -16.69 -5.76
CA SER A 56 -2.75 -17.27 -4.88
C SER A 56 -2.17 -18.30 -3.91
N ASN A 57 -1.16 -19.05 -4.33
CA ASN A 57 -0.44 -19.98 -3.47
C ASN A 57 0.40 -19.23 -2.42
N ALA A 58 1.07 -18.14 -2.81
CA ALA A 58 1.83 -17.30 -1.88
C ALA A 58 0.93 -16.75 -0.75
N TRP A 59 -0.24 -16.19 -1.08
CA TRP A 59 -1.23 -15.73 -0.09
C TRP A 59 -1.71 -16.82 0.86
N ARG A 60 -1.79 -18.06 0.39
CA ARG A 60 -2.29 -19.19 1.16
C ARG A 60 -1.18 -19.94 1.89
N GLY A 61 0.09 -19.52 1.74
CA GLY A 61 1.25 -20.20 2.31
C GLY A 61 1.45 -21.60 1.72
N ILE A 62 1.12 -21.79 0.44
CA ILE A 62 1.31 -23.06 -0.27
C ILE A 62 2.65 -23.00 -1.00
N PHE A 63 3.61 -23.78 -0.54
CA PHE A 63 4.95 -23.90 -1.12
C PHE A 63 5.14 -25.25 -1.82
N SER A 64 6.26 -25.40 -2.54
CA SER A 64 6.64 -26.67 -3.15
C SER A 64 6.86 -27.74 -2.08
N LYS A 65 6.73 -29.03 -2.48
CA LYS A 65 6.96 -30.14 -1.56
C LYS A 65 8.34 -30.09 -0.91
N GLU A 66 9.37 -29.74 -1.67
CA GLU A 66 10.74 -29.57 -1.20
C GLU A 66 10.84 -28.56 -0.04
N ILE A 67 10.25 -27.38 -0.19
CA ILE A 67 10.21 -26.35 0.86
C ILE A 67 9.39 -26.84 2.07
N VAL A 68 8.23 -27.47 1.84
CA VAL A 68 7.37 -27.96 2.92
C VAL A 68 8.07 -29.05 3.74
N ASP A 69 8.81 -29.93 3.09
CA ASP A 69 9.57 -30.98 3.76
C ASP A 69 10.75 -30.37 4.54
N LYS A 70 11.50 -29.43 3.95
CA LYS A 70 12.58 -28.73 4.65
C LYS A 70 12.09 -27.87 5.82
N ALA A 71 10.94 -27.23 5.69
CA ALA A 71 10.35 -26.38 6.74
C ALA A 71 10.01 -27.13 8.03
N LYS A 72 9.90 -28.46 8.00
CA LYS A 72 9.72 -29.30 9.20
C LYS A 72 10.97 -29.30 10.09
N GLU A 73 12.13 -29.04 9.50
CA GLU A 73 13.44 -28.97 10.18
C GLU A 73 13.81 -27.53 10.56
N CYS A 74 13.05 -26.52 10.10
CA CYS A 74 13.30 -25.12 10.44
C CYS A 74 12.70 -24.78 11.80
N TYR A 75 13.57 -24.37 12.72
CA TYR A 75 13.21 -23.91 14.06
C TYR A 75 13.57 -22.43 14.20
N VAL A 76 12.60 -21.64 14.69
CA VAL A 76 12.76 -20.21 14.94
C VAL A 76 13.28 -20.06 16.37
N ASP A 77 14.43 -19.41 16.56
CA ASP A 77 14.98 -19.19 17.89
C ASP A 77 14.18 -18.14 18.70
N ILE A 78 14.28 -18.23 20.02
CA ILE A 78 13.49 -17.40 20.95
C ILE A 78 13.82 -15.92 20.80
N ASP A 79 15.08 -15.57 20.53
CA ASP A 79 15.49 -14.18 20.39
C ASP A 79 14.89 -13.57 19.12
N PHE A 80 14.77 -14.35 18.04
CA PHE A 80 14.01 -13.92 16.88
C PHE A 80 12.54 -13.72 17.15
N LEU A 81 11.90 -14.65 17.85
CA LEU A 81 10.49 -14.54 18.18
C LEU A 81 10.21 -13.27 19.00
N LYS A 82 11.10 -12.93 19.94
CA LYS A 82 11.03 -11.67 20.69
C LYS A 82 11.22 -10.45 19.80
N GLU A 83 12.19 -10.49 18.90
CA GLU A 83 12.48 -9.41 17.94
C GLU A 83 11.26 -9.10 17.06
N ILE A 84 10.56 -10.13 16.58
CA ILE A 84 9.45 -9.97 15.62
C ILE A 84 8.06 -9.88 16.24
N ALA A 85 7.94 -9.95 17.56
CA ALA A 85 6.64 -9.94 18.24
C ALA A 85 5.77 -8.72 17.86
N VAL A 86 6.38 -7.53 17.73
CA VAL A 86 5.67 -6.31 17.28
C VAL A 86 5.22 -6.41 15.82
N TYR A 87 6.03 -7.06 14.98
CA TYR A 87 5.76 -7.26 13.57
C TYR A 87 4.69 -8.32 13.32
N GLU A 88 4.56 -9.32 14.20
CA GLU A 88 3.50 -10.32 14.14
C GLU A 88 2.11 -9.68 14.23
N LEU A 89 1.91 -8.72 15.15
CA LEU A 89 0.64 -7.98 15.24
C LEU A 89 0.32 -7.25 13.92
N GLN A 90 1.33 -6.64 13.30
CA GLN A 90 1.19 -6.01 11.99
C GLN A 90 0.83 -7.02 10.90
N ALA A 91 1.43 -8.21 10.92
CA ALA A 91 1.11 -9.31 10.02
C ALA A 91 -0.32 -9.82 10.22
N ILE A 92 -0.76 -9.99 11.48
CA ILE A 92 -2.14 -10.37 11.84
C ILE A 92 -3.14 -9.34 11.33
N LYS A 93 -2.83 -8.04 11.47
CA LYS A 93 -3.65 -6.96 10.89
C LYS A 93 -3.68 -7.04 9.37
N MET A 94 -2.54 -7.31 8.74
CA MET A 94 -2.42 -7.42 7.29
C MET A 94 -3.30 -8.55 6.71
N MET A 95 -3.48 -9.63 7.48
CA MET A 95 -4.36 -10.76 7.15
C MET A 95 -5.85 -10.43 7.14
N ASP A 96 -6.28 -9.23 7.52
CA ASP A 96 -7.66 -8.75 7.27
C ASP A 96 -8.02 -8.83 5.77
N ARG A 97 -7.02 -8.72 4.88
CA ARG A 97 -7.19 -8.90 3.42
C ARG A 97 -7.61 -10.32 3.02
N LEU A 98 -7.39 -11.30 3.89
CA LEU A 98 -7.79 -12.69 3.71
C LEU A 98 -9.13 -12.99 4.40
N ASP A 99 -9.61 -12.11 5.28
CA ASP A 99 -10.84 -12.29 6.05
C ASP A 99 -12.01 -11.50 5.46
N TYR A 100 -12.58 -12.05 4.38
CA TYR A 100 -13.59 -11.37 3.57
C TYR A 100 -14.84 -10.91 4.34
N ASP A 101 -15.18 -11.56 5.46
CA ASP A 101 -16.37 -11.25 6.26
C ASP A 101 -16.08 -10.84 7.71
N ARG A 102 -14.81 -10.65 8.08
CA ARG A 102 -14.31 -10.29 9.43
C ARG A 102 -14.37 -11.41 10.48
N TYR A 103 -14.87 -12.60 10.13
CA TYR A 103 -15.15 -13.66 11.11
C TYR A 103 -14.59 -15.02 10.69
N SER A 104 -14.08 -15.16 9.47
CA SER A 104 -13.68 -16.46 8.92
C SER A 104 -12.24 -16.82 9.25
N PHE A 105 -11.38 -15.84 9.56
CA PHE A 105 -9.98 -16.05 9.88
C PHE A 105 -9.67 -15.55 11.29
N ASN A 106 -9.79 -16.44 12.27
CA ASN A 106 -9.60 -16.07 13.67
C ASN A 106 -8.11 -15.87 14.03
N TYR A 107 -7.85 -15.29 15.20
CA TYR A 107 -6.51 -14.97 15.68
C TYR A 107 -5.56 -16.18 15.66
N MET A 108 -5.96 -17.33 16.22
CA MET A 108 -5.10 -18.53 16.29
C MET A 108 -4.75 -19.08 14.90
N GLU A 109 -5.70 -19.03 13.95
CA GLU A 109 -5.42 -19.43 12.57
C GLU A 109 -4.44 -18.47 11.88
N ARG A 110 -4.52 -17.17 12.18
CA ARG A 110 -3.62 -16.14 11.66
C ARG A 110 -2.20 -16.31 12.21
N GLU A 111 -2.07 -16.49 13.52
CA GLU A 111 -0.80 -16.80 14.21
C GLU A 111 -0.15 -18.07 13.62
N ARG A 112 -0.92 -19.16 13.48
CA ARG A 112 -0.46 -20.38 12.79
C ARG A 112 0.04 -20.09 11.38
N HIS A 113 -0.69 -19.26 10.62
CA HIS A 113 -0.30 -18.94 9.24
C HIS A 113 1.00 -18.12 9.19
N PHE A 114 1.17 -17.16 10.09
CA PHE A 114 2.41 -16.38 10.23
C PHE A 114 3.62 -17.29 10.54
N LEU A 115 3.50 -18.18 11.52
CA LEU A 115 4.55 -19.14 11.86
C LEU A 115 4.87 -20.12 10.72
N ASN A 116 3.84 -20.59 9.99
CA ASN A 116 4.05 -21.44 8.82
C ASN A 116 4.78 -20.71 7.70
N LEU A 117 4.46 -19.43 7.46
CA LEU A 117 5.17 -18.59 6.50
C LEU A 117 6.62 -18.38 6.91
N LEU A 118 6.89 -18.11 8.19
CA LEU A 118 8.26 -17.97 8.72
C LEU A 118 9.09 -19.21 8.40
N LYS A 119 8.60 -20.40 8.79
CA LYS A 119 9.31 -21.67 8.55
C LYS A 119 9.49 -21.97 7.06
N SER A 120 8.46 -21.72 6.26
CA SER A 120 8.51 -21.99 4.82
C SER A 120 9.48 -21.04 4.11
N TRP A 121 9.53 -19.77 4.52
CA TRP A 121 10.47 -18.81 3.96
C TRP A 121 11.91 -19.07 4.42
N MET A 122 12.13 -19.49 5.67
CA MET A 122 13.45 -19.96 6.13
C MET A 122 13.95 -21.12 5.26
N ALA A 123 13.10 -22.14 5.06
CA ALA A 123 13.41 -23.27 4.20
C ALA A 123 13.69 -22.82 2.75
N CYS A 124 12.86 -21.94 2.19
CA CYS A 124 13.05 -21.38 0.86
C CYS A 124 14.39 -20.65 0.72
N ILE A 125 14.76 -19.82 1.71
CA ILE A 125 16.04 -19.11 1.73
C ILE A 125 17.21 -20.09 1.84
N GLU A 126 17.12 -21.15 2.65
CA GLU A 126 18.17 -22.16 2.76
C GLU A 126 18.38 -22.97 1.47
N ILE A 127 17.29 -23.33 0.78
CA ILE A 127 17.31 -24.09 -0.47
C ILE A 127 17.85 -23.22 -1.61
N TYR A 128 17.26 -22.04 -1.82
CA TYR A 128 17.54 -21.21 -2.99
C TYR A 128 18.65 -20.20 -2.77
N LYS A 129 19.06 -19.93 -1.53
CA LYS A 129 20.17 -19.03 -1.15
C LYS A 129 20.16 -17.70 -1.92
N PRO A 130 19.09 -16.90 -1.86
CA PRO A 130 19.06 -15.61 -2.52
C PRO A 130 20.03 -14.62 -1.82
N ASP A 131 20.84 -13.93 -2.62
CA ASP A 131 21.67 -12.81 -2.17
C ASP A 131 20.89 -11.47 -2.23
N LEU A 132 19.88 -11.42 -3.11
CA LEU A 132 19.03 -10.27 -3.36
C LEU A 132 17.58 -10.69 -3.51
N VAL A 133 16.68 -9.96 -2.85
CA VAL A 133 15.24 -9.95 -3.15
C VAL A 133 14.89 -8.65 -3.86
N VAL A 134 14.30 -8.76 -5.05
CA VAL A 134 13.71 -7.63 -5.78
C VAL A 134 12.20 -7.72 -5.64
N SER A 135 11.56 -6.70 -5.07
CA SER A 135 10.11 -6.62 -4.93
C SER A 135 9.55 -5.47 -5.76
N ALA A 136 8.60 -5.79 -6.63
CA ALA A 136 7.99 -4.80 -7.50
C ALA A 136 7.21 -3.72 -6.74
N VAL A 137 6.73 -4.00 -5.53
CA VAL A 137 5.97 -3.06 -4.71
C VAL A 137 6.35 -3.26 -3.25
N ASN A 138 6.07 -2.26 -2.42
CA ASN A 138 6.29 -2.38 -0.99
C ASN A 138 5.59 -3.63 -0.43
N PRO A 139 6.26 -4.50 0.34
CA PRO A 139 5.63 -5.64 1.00
C PRO A 139 4.37 -5.24 1.75
N HIS A 140 3.21 -5.73 1.34
CA HIS A 140 1.92 -5.39 1.96
C HIS A 140 0.96 -6.57 2.01
N ARG A 141 1.54 -7.76 1.83
CA ARG A 141 0.86 -9.05 1.79
C ARG A 141 1.57 -9.91 2.82
N VAL A 142 0.82 -10.71 3.58
CA VAL A 142 1.41 -11.35 4.76
C VAL A 142 2.64 -12.22 4.42
N TYR A 143 2.65 -12.86 3.25
CA TYR A 143 3.79 -13.66 2.80
C TYR A 143 5.03 -12.82 2.47
N ASP A 144 4.89 -11.67 1.81
CA ASP A 144 6.05 -10.87 1.41
C ASP A 144 6.60 -10.03 2.57
N TYR A 145 5.73 -9.65 3.49
CA TYR A 145 6.11 -9.02 4.73
C TYR A 145 6.96 -9.96 5.60
N VAL A 146 6.55 -11.23 5.76
CA VAL A 146 7.36 -12.24 6.48
C VAL A 146 8.71 -12.48 5.80
N LEU A 147 8.72 -12.56 4.46
CA LEU A 147 9.97 -12.67 3.70
C LEU A 147 10.91 -11.48 3.98
N TYR A 148 10.38 -10.25 3.97
CA TYR A 148 11.16 -9.04 4.28
C TYR A 148 11.77 -9.09 5.69
N LEU A 149 11.01 -9.50 6.71
CA LEU A 149 11.52 -9.61 8.08
C LEU A 149 12.69 -10.60 8.18
N LEU A 150 12.57 -11.76 7.52
CA LEU A 150 13.64 -12.75 7.44
C LEU A 150 14.86 -12.22 6.71
N CYS A 151 14.68 -11.56 5.56
CA CYS A 151 15.78 -10.96 4.83
C CYS A 151 16.52 -9.92 5.66
N LYS A 152 15.80 -9.06 6.39
CA LYS A 152 16.39 -8.06 7.29
C LYS A 152 17.26 -8.70 8.36
N ARG A 153 16.78 -9.76 9.01
CA ARG A 153 17.54 -10.50 10.04
C ARG A 153 18.76 -11.21 9.47
N MET A 154 18.61 -11.83 8.29
CA MET A 154 19.68 -12.62 7.67
C MET A 154 20.68 -11.77 6.87
N GLY A 155 20.50 -10.45 6.83
CA GLY A 155 21.34 -9.55 6.03
C GLY A 155 21.16 -9.73 4.51
N ILE A 156 20.07 -10.36 4.07
CA ILE A 156 19.76 -10.49 2.64
C ILE A 156 19.19 -9.16 2.17
N LYS A 157 19.80 -8.62 1.11
CA LYS A 157 19.39 -7.33 0.55
C LYS A 157 17.98 -7.43 -0.01
N PHE A 158 17.10 -6.52 0.41
CA PHE A 158 15.74 -6.45 -0.07
C PHE A 158 15.51 -5.08 -0.71
N ILE A 159 15.34 -5.04 -2.04
CA ILE A 159 15.08 -3.80 -2.78
C ILE A 159 13.60 -3.79 -3.17
N THR A 160 12.89 -2.74 -2.76
CA THR A 160 11.47 -2.54 -3.12
C THR A 160 11.28 -1.27 -3.93
N PHE A 161 10.40 -1.33 -4.93
CA PHE A 161 10.02 -0.19 -5.75
C PHE A 161 8.73 0.44 -5.24
N GLN A 162 8.67 1.76 -5.30
CA GLN A 162 7.62 2.58 -4.72
C GLN A 162 7.04 3.55 -5.74
N TYR A 163 5.75 3.83 -5.58
CA TYR A 163 5.09 4.90 -6.32
C TYR A 163 5.38 6.27 -5.70
N SER A 164 5.32 7.29 -6.54
CA SER A 164 5.31 8.68 -6.13
C SER A 164 4.02 9.39 -6.57
N MET A 165 3.94 10.70 -6.33
CA MET A 165 2.88 11.56 -6.88
C MET A 165 2.83 11.55 -8.42
N CYS A 166 3.96 11.24 -9.07
CA CYS A 166 4.08 11.20 -10.51
C CYS A 166 4.00 9.75 -10.97
N VAL A 167 3.01 9.46 -11.83
CA VAL A 167 2.75 8.11 -12.35
C VAL A 167 3.97 7.57 -13.09
N GLU A 168 4.73 8.47 -13.69
CA GLU A 168 5.90 8.22 -14.50
C GLU A 168 7.19 8.03 -13.69
N ARG A 169 7.22 8.44 -12.42
CA ARG A 169 8.42 8.41 -11.57
C ARG A 169 8.28 7.42 -10.43
N ILE A 170 9.25 6.53 -10.35
CA ILE A 170 9.36 5.51 -9.30
C ILE A 170 10.70 5.66 -8.61
N TYR A 171 10.76 5.31 -7.34
CA TYR A 171 12.00 5.23 -6.57
C TYR A 171 12.08 3.85 -5.92
N ALA A 172 13.28 3.49 -5.48
CA ALA A 172 13.52 2.24 -4.79
C ALA A 172 14.11 2.50 -3.41
N THR A 173 13.78 1.65 -2.46
CA THR A 173 14.29 1.70 -1.08
C THR A 173 14.68 0.30 -0.63
N THR A 174 15.45 0.24 0.45
CA THR A 174 15.74 -1.01 1.18
C THR A 174 15.05 -1.08 2.54
N ASN A 175 14.36 0.01 2.93
CA ASN A 175 13.66 0.12 4.20
C ASN A 175 12.17 0.38 3.98
N PHE A 176 11.38 -0.30 4.79
CA PHE A 176 9.93 -0.30 4.78
C PHE A 176 9.30 0.86 5.59
N TYR A 177 10.00 1.33 6.62
CA TYR A 177 9.45 2.26 7.62
C TYR A 177 9.90 3.72 7.41
N THR A 178 10.90 3.94 6.55
CA THR A 178 11.39 5.26 6.19
C THR A 178 12.04 5.24 4.81
N VAL A 179 12.03 6.38 4.11
CA VAL A 179 12.88 6.60 2.92
C VAL A 179 14.36 6.75 3.29
N GLY A 180 14.69 6.86 4.58
CA GLY A 180 16.06 7.01 5.07
C GLY A 180 16.64 8.35 4.63
N ASP A 181 17.88 8.34 4.18
CA ASP A 181 18.64 9.47 3.66
C ASP A 181 18.59 9.59 2.12
N LEU A 182 17.68 8.84 1.47
CA LEU A 182 17.63 8.67 0.01
C LEU A 182 17.65 10.00 -0.76
N PHE A 183 16.97 11.03 -0.26
CA PHE A 183 16.92 12.35 -0.91
C PHE A 183 17.80 13.40 -0.23
N GLU A 184 18.38 13.10 0.94
CA GLU A 184 18.92 14.10 1.86
C GLU A 184 20.11 14.87 1.26
N LYS A 185 21.06 14.15 0.66
CA LYS A 185 22.28 14.75 0.09
C LYS A 185 21.94 15.75 -1.01
N ASP A 186 21.11 15.34 -1.96
CA ASP A 186 20.71 16.18 -3.08
C ASP A 186 19.77 17.30 -2.64
N TYR A 187 18.89 17.05 -1.67
CA TYR A 187 18.02 18.06 -1.11
C TYR A 187 18.83 19.18 -0.44
N LYS A 188 19.81 18.86 0.40
CA LYS A 188 20.74 19.85 0.98
C LYS A 188 21.51 20.63 -0.09
N TYR A 189 21.95 19.95 -1.15
CA TYR A 189 22.62 20.59 -2.27
C TYR A 189 21.72 21.60 -2.98
N TYR A 190 20.50 21.22 -3.37
CA TYR A 190 19.58 22.14 -4.05
C TYR A 190 19.09 23.25 -3.12
N LEU A 191 18.88 22.97 -1.83
CA LEU A 191 18.48 23.98 -0.84
C LEU A 191 19.55 25.08 -0.68
N SER A 192 20.84 24.73 -0.82
CA SER A 192 21.95 25.68 -0.75
C SER A 192 22.07 26.61 -1.97
N LYS A 193 21.40 26.30 -3.08
CA LYS A 193 21.38 27.18 -4.25
C LYS A 193 20.51 28.41 -3.96
N LYS A 194 20.91 29.57 -4.49
CA LYS A 194 20.15 30.82 -4.30
C LYS A 194 18.90 30.91 -5.16
N ASP A 195 18.99 30.44 -6.40
CA ASP A 195 17.92 30.50 -7.38
C ASP A 195 17.62 29.10 -7.90
N LEU A 196 16.38 28.64 -7.71
CA LEU A 196 15.84 27.44 -8.35
C LEU A 196 14.64 27.87 -9.20
N ASP A 197 14.69 27.57 -10.49
CA ASP A 197 13.52 27.76 -11.37
C ASP A 197 12.73 26.45 -11.46
N LYS A 198 11.43 26.51 -11.21
CA LYS A 198 10.51 25.37 -11.41
C LYS A 198 10.58 24.81 -12.84
N LYS A 199 10.99 25.60 -13.83
CA LYS A 199 11.20 25.14 -15.23
C LYS A 199 12.35 24.16 -15.38
N GLU A 200 13.26 24.07 -14.41
CA GLU A 200 14.32 23.05 -14.39
C GLU A 200 13.78 21.67 -13.97
N LEU A 201 12.56 21.59 -13.42
CA LEU A 201 11.96 20.32 -13.07
C LEU A 201 11.65 19.51 -14.34
N PRO A 202 11.82 18.18 -14.30
CA PRO A 202 11.30 17.32 -15.36
C PRO A 202 9.82 17.59 -15.62
N VAL A 203 9.43 17.61 -16.89
CA VAL A 203 8.08 18.03 -17.33
C VAL A 203 6.97 17.26 -16.62
N GLU A 204 7.15 15.97 -16.37
CA GLU A 204 6.19 15.13 -15.65
C GLU A 204 6.02 15.52 -14.18
N ILE A 205 7.09 15.98 -13.51
CA ILE A 205 7.04 16.46 -12.13
C ILE A 205 6.41 17.85 -12.08
N LEU A 206 6.81 18.74 -12.99
CA LEU A 206 6.24 20.08 -13.13
C LEU A 206 4.72 20.01 -13.38
N ASN A 207 4.27 19.14 -14.27
CA ASN A 207 2.85 18.94 -14.55
C ASN A 207 2.06 18.50 -13.31
N GLN A 208 2.62 17.61 -12.48
CA GLN A 208 1.95 17.20 -11.24
C GLN A 208 1.96 18.31 -10.18
N PHE A 209 3.06 19.05 -10.07
CA PHE A 209 3.16 20.23 -9.19
C PHE A 209 2.11 21.29 -9.57
N GLU A 210 1.98 21.62 -10.85
CA GLU A 210 0.99 22.60 -11.32
C GLU A 210 -0.44 22.07 -11.22
N LYS A 211 -0.65 20.76 -11.39
CA LYS A 211 -1.97 20.14 -11.27
C LYS A 211 -2.57 20.30 -9.87
N VAL A 212 -1.78 20.12 -8.81
CA VAL A 212 -2.29 20.20 -7.43
C VAL A 212 -2.58 21.63 -6.98
N LEU A 213 -2.10 22.64 -7.71
CA LEU A 213 -2.45 24.04 -7.49
C LEU A 213 -3.81 24.43 -8.09
N LYS A 214 -4.39 23.58 -8.94
CA LYS A 214 -5.71 23.80 -9.56
C LYS A 214 -6.85 23.45 -8.60
N ASP A 215 -8.08 23.73 -9.00
CA ASP A 215 -9.27 23.35 -8.24
C ASP A 215 -9.37 21.83 -8.04
N TYR A 216 -9.98 21.41 -6.92
CA TYR A 216 -10.05 20.00 -6.54
C TYR A 216 -10.72 19.11 -7.60
N SER A 217 -11.70 19.64 -8.34
CA SER A 217 -12.36 18.91 -9.44
C SER A 217 -11.37 18.49 -10.53
N GLU A 218 -10.30 19.25 -10.76
CA GLU A 218 -9.22 18.99 -11.70
C GLU A 218 -8.06 18.23 -11.05
N ALA A 219 -7.68 18.64 -9.83
CA ALA A 219 -6.56 18.08 -9.09
C ALA A 219 -6.85 16.65 -8.59
N ALA A 220 -8.12 16.32 -8.34
CA ALA A 220 -8.54 15.04 -7.75
C ALA A 220 -7.90 13.84 -8.48
N PRO A 221 -7.38 12.86 -7.72
CA PRO A 221 -6.79 11.66 -8.30
C PRO A 221 -7.76 10.93 -9.22
N ALA A 222 -7.25 10.35 -10.31
CA ALA A 222 -8.10 9.66 -11.30
C ALA A 222 -8.97 8.55 -10.67
N TYR A 223 -8.44 7.86 -9.66
CA TYR A 223 -9.17 6.81 -8.95
C TYR A 223 -10.43 7.34 -8.23
N MET A 224 -10.42 8.59 -7.74
CA MET A 224 -11.58 9.20 -7.09
C MET A 224 -12.75 9.39 -8.07
N LYS A 225 -12.47 9.50 -9.38
CA LYS A 225 -13.49 9.64 -10.43
C LYS A 225 -13.99 8.29 -10.96
N THR A 226 -13.11 7.29 -11.05
CA THR A 226 -13.45 5.96 -11.63
C THR A 226 -14.24 5.07 -10.66
N HIS A 227 -13.91 5.09 -9.37
CA HIS A 227 -14.55 4.19 -8.39
C HIS A 227 -16.04 4.45 -8.18
N PRO A 228 -16.56 5.69 -8.14
CA PRO A 228 -18.01 5.93 -8.09
C PRO A 228 -18.77 5.36 -9.30
N VAL A 229 -18.18 5.44 -10.50
CA VAL A 229 -18.75 4.86 -11.72
C VAL A 229 -18.78 3.33 -11.63
N MET A 230 -17.68 2.74 -11.14
CA MET A 230 -17.64 1.30 -10.86
C MET A 230 -18.68 0.89 -9.81
N ASP A 231 -18.83 1.65 -8.73
CA ASP A 231 -19.79 1.32 -7.66
C ASP A 231 -21.22 1.25 -8.20
N ARG A 232 -21.64 2.23 -9.02
CA ARG A 232 -22.96 2.19 -9.71
C ARG A 232 -23.13 0.92 -10.54
N LYS A 233 -22.07 0.51 -11.25
CA LYS A 233 -22.05 -0.68 -12.10
C LYS A 233 -22.13 -1.98 -11.29
N TYR A 234 -21.38 -2.09 -10.19
CA TYR A 234 -21.31 -3.29 -9.35
C TYR A 234 -22.46 -3.43 -8.35
N ARG A 235 -23.23 -2.36 -8.12
CA ARG A 235 -24.55 -2.40 -7.45
C ARG A 235 -25.64 -2.99 -8.35
N ASN A 236 -25.47 -2.95 -9.68
CA ASN A 236 -26.45 -3.48 -10.62
C ASN A 236 -26.36 -5.01 -10.70
N PHE A 237 -27.38 -5.69 -10.16
CA PHE A 237 -27.50 -7.14 -10.17
C PHE A 237 -27.39 -7.74 -11.58
N PHE A 238 -28.00 -7.11 -12.60
CA PHE A 238 -27.95 -7.58 -13.99
C PHE A 238 -26.54 -7.54 -14.58
N PHE A 239 -25.73 -6.54 -14.21
CA PHE A 239 -24.34 -6.49 -14.63
C PHE A 239 -23.53 -7.62 -14.01
N LEU A 240 -23.76 -7.93 -12.73
CA LEU A 240 -23.10 -9.05 -12.05
C LEU A 240 -23.47 -10.38 -12.70
N VAL A 241 -24.75 -10.59 -13.01
CA VAL A 241 -25.23 -11.78 -13.71
C VAL A 241 -24.58 -11.88 -15.10
N LYS A 242 -24.52 -10.79 -15.87
CA LYS A 242 -23.89 -10.77 -17.20
C LYS A 242 -22.37 -11.01 -17.14
N ALA A 243 -21.67 -10.40 -16.19
CA ALA A 243 -20.24 -10.61 -15.98
C ALA A 243 -19.94 -12.05 -15.52
N PHE A 244 -20.84 -12.61 -14.72
CA PHE A 244 -20.80 -14.01 -14.31
C PHE A 244 -20.98 -14.92 -15.53
N ILE A 245 -22.04 -14.76 -16.32
CA ILE A 245 -22.29 -15.54 -17.54
C ILE A 245 -21.12 -15.43 -18.54
N LYS A 246 -20.52 -14.23 -18.68
CA LYS A 246 -19.41 -14.01 -19.62
C LYS A 246 -18.06 -14.59 -19.14
N LYS A 247 -17.84 -14.66 -17.83
CA LYS A 247 -16.62 -15.22 -17.22
C LYS A 247 -16.65 -16.75 -17.15
N TYR A 248 -17.84 -17.33 -17.15
CA TYR A 248 -18.05 -18.77 -16.96
C TYR A 248 -18.70 -19.36 -18.21
N ASP A 249 -17.89 -20.04 -19.02
CA ASP A 249 -18.40 -20.93 -20.07
C ASP A 249 -19.12 -22.10 -19.37
N PHE A 250 -20.43 -21.94 -19.16
CA PHE A 250 -21.27 -22.89 -18.41
C PHE A 250 -21.42 -24.23 -19.14
N PHE A 251 -21.19 -24.21 -20.46
CA PHE A 251 -21.20 -25.36 -21.34
C PHE A 251 -19.75 -25.63 -21.72
N GLY A 252 -19.17 -26.74 -21.25
CA GLY A 252 -17.94 -27.22 -21.89
C GLY A 252 -18.19 -27.49 -23.38
N LYS A 253 -17.14 -27.75 -24.17
CA LYS A 253 -17.24 -28.10 -25.60
C LYS A 253 -18.25 -29.24 -25.94
N ASN A 254 -18.74 -29.97 -24.94
CA ASN A 254 -19.67 -31.10 -25.06
C ASN A 254 -21.05 -30.86 -24.38
N GLY A 255 -21.43 -29.64 -24.01
CA GLY A 255 -22.79 -29.33 -23.55
C GLY A 255 -23.19 -29.81 -22.13
N ILE A 256 -22.25 -30.36 -21.34
CA ILE A 256 -22.52 -30.83 -19.98
C ILE A 256 -22.25 -29.69 -18.97
N LEU A 257 -23.25 -29.37 -18.13
CA LEU A 257 -23.09 -28.54 -16.93
C LEU A 257 -22.04 -29.21 -16.00
N ARG A 258 -20.86 -28.61 -15.85
CA ARG A 258 -19.86 -29.10 -14.89
C ARG A 258 -20.45 -29.01 -13.47
N LYS A 259 -20.77 -30.17 -12.87
CA LYS A 259 -21.11 -30.29 -11.45
C LYS A 259 -19.93 -29.81 -10.61
N GLY A 260 -20.18 -28.87 -9.68
CA GLY A 260 -19.26 -28.56 -8.58
C GLY A 260 -18.17 -27.52 -8.85
N TYR A 261 -18.49 -26.39 -9.47
CA TYR A 261 -17.54 -25.28 -9.58
C TYR A 261 -17.22 -24.65 -8.21
N VAL A 262 -15.95 -24.71 -7.85
CA VAL A 262 -15.39 -24.12 -6.64
C VAL A 262 -14.43 -23.00 -7.04
N SER A 263 -14.68 -21.78 -6.58
CA SER A 263 -13.74 -20.68 -6.82
C SER A 263 -12.56 -20.80 -5.86
N VAL A 264 -11.36 -20.92 -6.40
CA VAL A 264 -10.12 -20.78 -5.63
C VAL A 264 -9.88 -19.29 -5.44
N THR A 265 -10.15 -18.79 -4.23
CA THR A 265 -9.86 -17.41 -3.83
C THR A 265 -8.75 -17.40 -2.80
N MET A 266 -8.08 -16.25 -2.60
CA MET A 266 -7.14 -16.09 -1.48
C MET A 266 -7.85 -16.04 -0.11
N PHE A 267 -9.15 -15.77 -0.06
CA PHE A 267 -9.88 -15.60 1.20
C PHE A 267 -10.00 -16.89 2.02
N LYS A 268 -10.00 -16.73 3.34
CA LYS A 268 -10.22 -17.80 4.30
C LYS A 268 -11.70 -18.19 4.33
N ASN A 269 -11.98 -19.48 4.17
CA ASN A 269 -13.28 -20.06 4.49
C ASN A 269 -13.24 -20.69 5.88
N ARG A 270 -14.19 -20.35 6.77
CA ARG A 270 -14.28 -20.90 8.13
C ARG A 270 -14.36 -22.44 8.18
N LYS A 271 -14.85 -23.09 7.13
CA LYS A 271 -14.99 -24.57 7.05
C LYS A 271 -13.68 -25.31 6.81
N TYR A 272 -12.63 -24.61 6.39
CA TYR A 272 -11.37 -25.20 5.94
C TYR A 272 -10.17 -24.46 6.52
N SER A 273 -9.00 -25.08 6.48
CA SER A 273 -7.74 -24.35 6.64
C SER A 273 -7.54 -23.36 5.47
N LEU A 274 -6.66 -22.37 5.60
CA LEU A 274 -6.41 -21.39 4.54
C LEU A 274 -5.91 -22.04 3.24
N GLU A 275 -4.99 -23.00 3.38
CA GLU A 275 -4.37 -23.78 2.29
C GLU A 275 -5.38 -24.64 1.52
N LYS A 276 -6.51 -24.99 2.16
CA LYS A 276 -7.61 -25.77 1.58
C LYS A 276 -8.87 -24.92 1.35
N SER A 277 -8.80 -23.62 1.64
CA SER A 277 -9.95 -22.72 1.55
C SER A 277 -10.47 -22.63 0.14
N ARG A 278 -11.79 -22.75 0.04
CA ARG A 278 -12.51 -22.89 -1.20
C ARG A 278 -13.95 -22.47 -0.98
N PHE A 279 -14.59 -21.88 -1.98
CA PHE A 279 -15.96 -21.37 -1.84
C PHE A 279 -16.86 -21.90 -2.94
N GLY A 280 -18.09 -22.20 -2.57
CA GLY A 280 -19.16 -22.36 -3.56
C GLY A 280 -19.62 -21.00 -4.07
N ILE A 281 -20.15 -20.98 -5.30
CA ILE A 281 -20.67 -19.75 -5.94
C ILE A 281 -21.74 -19.07 -5.07
N ILE A 282 -22.71 -19.85 -4.57
CA ILE A 282 -23.80 -19.34 -3.73
C ILE A 282 -23.24 -18.76 -2.43
N GLU A 283 -22.22 -19.40 -1.84
CA GLU A 283 -21.58 -18.93 -0.62
C GLU A 283 -20.91 -17.57 -0.81
N ILE A 284 -20.22 -17.35 -1.94
CA ILE A 284 -19.65 -16.04 -2.29
C ILE A 284 -20.75 -14.99 -2.47
N ALA A 285 -21.82 -15.33 -3.20
CA ALA A 285 -22.92 -14.39 -3.43
C ALA A 285 -23.57 -13.94 -2.11
N LEU A 286 -23.84 -14.88 -1.20
CA LEU A 286 -24.40 -14.58 0.12
C LEU A 286 -23.44 -13.73 0.98
N LYS A 287 -22.14 -14.05 0.98
CA LYS A 287 -21.14 -13.24 1.71
C LYS A 287 -21.06 -11.82 1.15
N LYS A 288 -21.07 -11.67 -0.17
CA LYS A 288 -21.07 -10.36 -0.82
C LYS A 288 -22.28 -9.52 -0.41
N GLU A 289 -23.48 -10.11 -0.40
CA GLU A 289 -24.70 -9.40 -0.02
C GLU A 289 -24.67 -8.95 1.45
N LYS A 290 -24.25 -9.84 2.36
CA LYS A 290 -24.06 -9.50 3.79
C LYS A 290 -23.05 -8.37 3.98
N ASN A 291 -21.94 -8.39 3.25
CA ASN A 291 -20.92 -7.34 3.32
C ASN A 291 -21.41 -6.01 2.74
N LEU A 292 -22.22 -6.04 1.68
CA LEU A 292 -22.86 -4.83 1.15
C LEU A 292 -23.85 -4.23 2.16
N ALA A 293 -24.69 -5.05 2.78
CA ALA A 293 -25.61 -4.61 3.83
C ALA A 293 -24.86 -4.01 5.03
N TYR A 294 -23.76 -4.64 5.44
CA TYR A 294 -22.86 -4.11 6.47
C TYR A 294 -22.31 -2.73 6.07
N SER A 295 -21.75 -2.61 4.87
CA SER A 295 -21.17 -1.36 4.35
C SER A 295 -22.20 -0.22 4.34
N LYS A 296 -23.42 -0.47 3.85
CA LYS A 296 -24.52 0.51 3.86
C LYS A 296 -24.93 0.93 5.28
N ARG A 297 -24.92 -0.01 6.23
CA ARG A 297 -25.20 0.31 7.63
C ARG A 297 -24.11 1.20 8.23
N MET A 298 -22.85 0.85 8.00
CA MET A 298 -21.71 1.64 8.48
C MET A 298 -21.66 3.04 7.87
N HIS A 299 -21.95 3.17 6.57
CA HIS A 299 -22.07 4.48 5.92
C HIS A 299 -23.16 5.33 6.58
N ARG A 300 -24.38 4.79 6.77
CA ARG A 300 -25.46 5.52 7.44
C ARG A 300 -25.09 5.92 8.85
N TYR A 301 -24.39 5.02 9.56
CA TYR A 301 -23.92 5.29 10.92
C TYR A 301 -22.93 6.47 10.96
N TYR A 302 -21.90 6.43 10.13
CA TYR A 302 -20.97 7.55 9.98
C TYR A 302 -21.70 8.85 9.63
N SER A 303 -22.59 8.82 8.63
CA SER A 303 -23.36 10.00 8.22
C SER A 303 -24.23 10.57 9.34
N SER A 304 -24.75 9.73 10.24
CA SER A 304 -25.54 10.21 11.39
C SER A 304 -24.71 10.89 12.49
N LEU A 305 -23.39 10.65 12.50
CA LEU A 305 -22.45 11.27 13.44
C LEU A 305 -21.72 12.47 12.83
N ALA A 306 -21.81 12.65 11.51
CA ALA A 306 -21.09 13.68 10.80
C ALA A 306 -21.73 15.06 11.00
N GLU A 307 -20.90 16.07 11.23
CA GLU A 307 -21.30 17.45 11.46
C GLU A 307 -20.60 18.38 10.46
N TYR A 308 -21.26 19.45 10.03
CA TYR A 308 -20.63 20.46 9.19
C TYR A 308 -19.59 21.27 9.99
N PRO A 309 -18.52 21.77 9.34
CA PRO A 309 -17.45 22.48 10.02
C PRO A 309 -17.96 23.74 10.70
N GLN A 310 -17.49 23.98 11.93
CA GLN A 310 -17.80 25.19 12.68
C GLN A 310 -16.99 26.36 12.14
N THR A 311 -17.56 27.56 12.23
CA THR A 311 -16.85 28.80 11.85
C THR A 311 -15.95 29.27 12.99
N ASN A 312 -14.85 29.95 12.64
CA ASN A 312 -13.92 30.59 13.59
C ASN A 312 -13.32 29.67 14.67
N VAL A 313 -13.13 28.39 14.35
CA VAL A 313 -12.38 27.46 15.20
C VAL A 313 -11.09 27.03 14.54
N ASP A 314 -10.06 26.81 15.36
CA ASP A 314 -8.80 26.26 14.90
C ASP A 314 -8.93 24.75 14.83
N TYR A 315 -8.46 24.15 13.74
CA TYR A 315 -8.52 22.70 13.59
C TYR A 315 -7.39 22.12 12.76
N ILE A 316 -7.14 20.83 13.01
CA ILE A 316 -6.30 19.97 12.20
C ILE A 316 -7.20 19.05 11.39
N LEU A 317 -7.01 19.01 10.08
CA LEU A 317 -7.72 18.08 9.20
C LEU A 317 -6.98 16.75 9.15
N LEU A 318 -7.65 15.66 9.50
CA LEU A 318 -7.16 14.28 9.36
C LEU A 318 -8.13 13.48 8.47
N PRO A 319 -7.87 13.39 7.16
CA PRO A 319 -8.59 12.46 6.29
C PRO A 319 -8.18 11.04 6.64
N LEU A 320 -9.15 10.19 7.00
CA LEU A 320 -8.89 8.78 7.20
C LEU A 320 -8.57 8.12 5.87
N HIS A 321 -7.63 7.20 5.94
CA HIS A 321 -7.21 6.38 4.83
C HIS A 321 -8.17 5.20 4.64
N TYR A 322 -8.34 4.83 3.37
CA TYR A 322 -9.01 3.58 3.03
C TYR A 322 -8.27 2.39 3.64
N GLN A 323 -9.01 1.46 4.23
CA GLN A 323 -8.48 0.21 4.75
C GLN A 323 -9.36 -0.96 4.32
N PRO A 324 -8.79 -2.11 3.93
CA PRO A 324 -7.37 -2.47 4.01
C PRO A 324 -6.55 -1.99 2.80
N GLU A 325 -5.44 -1.29 3.01
CA GLU A 325 -4.57 -0.76 1.96
C GLU A 325 -3.09 -0.76 2.37
N ALA A 326 -2.18 -0.91 1.39
CA ALA A 326 -0.72 -0.89 1.59
C ALA A 326 -0.22 0.41 2.26
N THR A 327 -0.87 1.53 1.95
CA THR A 327 -0.62 2.87 2.47
C THR A 327 -0.79 2.97 3.99
N THR A 328 -1.62 2.13 4.60
CA THR A 328 -1.75 2.05 6.07
C THR A 328 -1.09 0.80 6.63
N SER A 329 -1.33 -0.35 6.00
CA SER A 329 -0.83 -1.66 6.43
C SER A 329 0.09 -2.20 5.33
N PRO A 330 1.43 -2.07 5.46
CA PRO A 330 2.19 -1.77 6.66
C PRO A 330 2.77 -0.34 6.73
N ALA A 331 2.63 0.51 5.72
CA ALA A 331 3.37 1.78 5.65
C ALA A 331 3.05 2.78 6.77
N GLY A 332 1.92 2.62 7.47
CA GLY A 332 1.56 3.39 8.66
C GLY A 332 2.13 2.85 9.98
N ASP A 333 2.86 1.72 9.96
CA ASP A 333 3.35 1.05 11.18
C ASP A 333 2.22 0.86 12.23
N ILE A 334 2.45 1.23 13.50
CA ILE A 334 1.44 1.19 14.56
C ILE A 334 0.22 2.08 14.25
N PHE A 335 0.39 3.14 13.46
CA PHE A 335 -0.66 4.04 13.00
C PHE A 335 -1.53 3.44 11.90
N VAL A 336 -1.33 2.17 11.53
CA VAL A 336 -2.37 1.36 10.88
C VAL A 336 -3.68 1.41 11.68
N ASN A 337 -3.59 1.52 13.00
CA ASN A 337 -4.72 1.95 13.82
C ASN A 337 -4.83 3.48 13.78
N GLN A 338 -5.63 4.00 12.86
CA GLN A 338 -5.77 5.44 12.63
C GLN A 338 -6.37 6.20 13.83
N ARG A 339 -6.97 5.51 14.80
CA ARG A 339 -7.35 6.12 16.08
C ARG A 339 -6.12 6.66 16.83
N LEU A 340 -4.98 5.97 16.75
CA LEU A 340 -3.74 6.42 17.38
C LEU A 340 -3.25 7.75 16.79
N CYS A 341 -3.49 8.02 15.51
CA CYS A 341 -3.20 9.34 14.93
C CYS A 341 -4.00 10.44 15.65
N VAL A 342 -5.30 10.19 15.89
CA VAL A 342 -6.18 11.13 16.60
C VAL A 342 -5.72 11.31 18.05
N GLU A 343 -5.41 10.23 18.75
CA GLU A 343 -4.87 10.28 20.13
C GLU A 343 -3.60 11.12 20.23
N MET A 344 -2.66 10.96 19.29
CA MET A 344 -1.43 11.76 19.27
C MET A 344 -1.71 13.23 19.00
N LEU A 345 -2.62 13.54 18.07
CA LEU A 345 -3.00 14.93 17.80
C LEU A 345 -3.67 15.55 19.03
N LEU A 346 -4.61 14.86 19.68
CA LEU A 346 -5.28 15.35 20.89
C LEU A 346 -4.30 15.61 22.03
N LYS A 347 -3.36 14.69 22.26
CA LYS A 347 -2.36 14.81 23.33
C LYS A 347 -1.41 15.99 23.13
N TYR A 348 -1.02 16.28 21.89
CA TYR A 348 0.04 17.23 21.56
C TYR A 348 -0.42 18.52 20.90
N THR A 349 -1.71 18.82 21.00
CA THR A 349 -2.28 20.09 20.53
C THR A 349 -3.10 20.73 21.64
N SER A 350 -3.14 22.06 21.65
CA SER A 350 -3.89 22.82 22.65
C SER A 350 -5.40 22.52 22.60
N ASP A 351 -6.09 22.70 23.73
CA ASP A 351 -7.52 22.38 23.86
C ASP A 351 -8.44 23.20 22.94
N ASN A 352 -7.95 24.31 22.39
CA ASN A 352 -8.65 25.14 21.43
C ASN A 352 -8.64 24.57 20.00
N TYR A 353 -7.86 23.51 19.74
CA TYR A 353 -7.78 22.88 18.43
C TYR A 353 -8.72 21.69 18.33
N PHE A 354 -9.62 21.74 17.36
CA PHE A 354 -10.43 20.59 16.97
C PHE A 354 -9.65 19.66 16.03
N ILE A 355 -10.01 18.37 16.04
CA ILE A 355 -9.52 17.38 15.07
C ILE A 355 -10.68 17.01 14.15
N TYR A 356 -10.62 17.51 12.92
CA TYR A 356 -11.64 17.23 11.91
C TYR A 356 -11.26 15.98 11.14
N VAL A 357 -12.03 14.92 11.36
CA VAL A 357 -11.78 13.60 10.78
C VAL A 357 -12.72 13.37 9.62
N LYS A 358 -12.20 13.05 8.44
CA LYS A 358 -13.03 12.79 7.24
C LYS A 358 -12.78 11.40 6.70
N GLU A 359 -13.80 10.54 6.69
CA GLU A 359 -13.67 9.19 6.16
C GLU A 359 -13.44 9.16 4.64
N HIS A 360 -12.69 8.17 4.17
CA HIS A 360 -12.44 8.00 2.75
C HIS A 360 -13.72 7.55 2.01
N PRO A 361 -14.12 8.19 0.90
CA PRO A 361 -15.35 7.85 0.19
C PRO A 361 -15.42 6.37 -0.26
N GLN A 362 -14.27 5.76 -0.55
CA GLN A 362 -14.22 4.36 -0.98
C GLN A 362 -14.36 3.34 0.16
N GLN A 363 -14.27 3.77 1.42
CA GLN A 363 -14.38 2.87 2.59
C GLN A 363 -15.69 2.08 2.58
N PHE A 364 -16.75 2.64 2.01
CA PHE A 364 -18.08 2.04 1.98
C PHE A 364 -18.60 1.66 0.59
N MET A 365 -17.73 1.67 -0.44
CA MET A 365 -18.12 1.27 -1.80
C MET A 365 -18.28 -0.25 -1.95
N SER A 366 -19.25 -0.67 -2.76
CA SER A 366 -19.73 -2.06 -2.86
C SER A 366 -18.76 -3.03 -3.56
N HIS A 367 -17.91 -2.52 -4.45
CA HIS A 367 -16.90 -3.30 -5.16
C HIS A 367 -15.55 -3.36 -4.44
N MET A 368 -15.42 -2.64 -3.31
CA MET A 368 -14.21 -2.55 -2.51
C MET A 368 -14.30 -3.47 -1.28
N LEU A 369 -13.21 -3.58 -0.51
CA LEU A 369 -13.11 -4.42 0.69
C LEU A 369 -13.14 -3.61 1.99
N GLY A 370 -13.59 -2.36 1.94
CA GLY A 370 -13.55 -1.45 3.09
C GLY A 370 -14.41 -1.91 4.28
N HIS A 371 -15.42 -2.73 4.03
CA HIS A 371 -16.24 -3.33 5.09
C HIS A 371 -15.44 -4.23 6.05
N THR A 372 -14.22 -4.65 5.69
CA THR A 372 -13.39 -5.53 6.53
C THR A 372 -12.68 -4.80 7.67
N ASN A 373 -12.61 -3.47 7.64
CA ASN A 373 -11.70 -2.68 8.49
C ASN A 373 -12.37 -1.53 9.27
N ARG A 374 -13.70 -1.51 9.35
CA ARG A 374 -14.46 -0.54 10.15
C ARG A 374 -15.51 -1.24 10.97
N ILE A 375 -15.59 -0.90 12.26
CA ILE A 375 -16.65 -1.30 13.20
C ILE A 375 -17.32 -0.04 13.76
N LYS A 376 -18.47 -0.20 14.43
CA LYS A 376 -19.23 0.93 14.97
C LYS A 376 -18.43 1.68 16.03
N GLU A 377 -17.81 0.90 16.91
CA GLU A 377 -17.02 1.30 18.06
C GLU A 377 -15.82 2.16 17.65
N PHE A 378 -15.29 1.96 16.44
CA PHE A 378 -14.23 2.83 15.91
C PHE A 378 -14.68 4.30 15.83
N TYR A 379 -15.91 4.56 15.38
CA TYR A 379 -16.42 5.93 15.33
C TYR A 379 -16.88 6.43 16.69
N ASP A 380 -17.45 5.55 17.51
CA ASP A 380 -17.88 5.88 18.89
C ASP A 380 -16.69 6.37 19.71
N ASP A 381 -15.58 5.62 19.66
CA ASP A 381 -14.34 5.96 20.36
C ASP A 381 -13.78 7.31 19.88
N LEU A 382 -13.85 7.60 18.57
CA LEU A 382 -13.36 8.86 18.03
C LEU A 382 -14.13 10.05 18.56
N ILE A 383 -15.46 10.01 18.53
CA ILE A 383 -16.31 11.14 18.95
C ILE A 383 -16.49 11.23 20.46
N ALA A 384 -16.01 10.24 21.23
CA ALA A 384 -16.04 10.29 22.69
C ALA A 384 -15.29 11.52 23.24
N ASN A 385 -14.27 11.99 22.51
CA ASN A 385 -13.65 13.29 22.78
C ASN A 385 -14.37 14.41 22.01
N PRO A 386 -14.90 15.45 22.67
CA PRO A 386 -15.68 16.51 22.02
C PRO A 386 -14.88 17.37 21.04
N ARG A 387 -13.53 17.35 21.11
CA ARG A 387 -12.64 18.03 20.16
C ARG A 387 -12.57 17.31 18.80
N VAL A 388 -13.04 16.06 18.70
CA VAL A 388 -13.04 15.29 17.46
C VAL A 388 -14.39 15.44 16.77
N LYS A 389 -14.37 15.84 15.50
CA LYS A 389 -15.57 16.03 14.68
C LYS A 389 -15.48 15.24 13.37
N LEU A 390 -16.49 14.42 13.09
CA LEU A 390 -16.57 13.67 11.85
C LEU A 390 -17.16 14.56 10.75
N MET A 391 -16.47 14.66 9.61
CA MET A 391 -16.87 15.52 8.50
C MET A 391 -17.68 14.75 7.45
N PRO A 392 -18.76 15.34 6.88
CA PRO A 392 -19.53 14.73 5.81
C PRO A 392 -18.68 14.35 4.58
N PHE A 393 -19.11 13.31 3.85
CA PHE A 393 -18.40 12.80 2.67
C PHE A 393 -18.39 13.81 1.52
N GLU A 394 -19.49 14.55 1.39
CA GLU A 394 -19.82 15.45 0.30
C GLU A 394 -19.03 16.75 0.35
N LEU A 395 -18.42 17.07 1.50
CA LEU A 395 -17.62 18.28 1.65
C LEU A 395 -16.42 18.28 0.70
N ASP A 396 -16.13 19.43 0.13
CA ASP A 396 -14.92 19.60 -0.68
C ASP A 396 -13.67 19.54 0.22
N SER A 397 -12.74 18.64 -0.14
CA SER A 397 -11.54 18.42 0.67
C SER A 397 -10.60 19.63 0.66
N TYR A 398 -10.53 20.38 -0.45
CA TYR A 398 -9.67 21.57 -0.54
C TYR A 398 -10.22 22.73 0.29
N SER A 399 -11.54 22.85 0.38
CA SER A 399 -12.20 23.86 1.20
C SER A 399 -11.96 23.63 2.70
N LEU A 400 -11.97 22.38 3.16
CA LEU A 400 -11.54 22.05 4.54
C LEU A 400 -10.04 22.32 4.71
N MET A 401 -9.19 21.82 3.80
CA MET A 401 -7.75 21.97 3.90
C MET A 401 -7.28 23.42 3.96
N ARG A 402 -7.83 24.30 3.12
CA ARG A 402 -7.44 25.73 3.08
C ARG A 402 -7.73 26.47 4.39
N ASN A 403 -8.75 26.05 5.13
CA ASN A 403 -9.12 26.65 6.41
C ASN A 403 -8.47 25.98 7.62
N ALA A 404 -7.92 24.77 7.46
CA ALA A 404 -7.20 24.08 8.51
C ALA A 404 -5.91 24.80 8.93
N LYS A 405 -5.50 24.65 10.19
CA LYS A 405 -4.19 25.09 10.68
C LYS A 405 -3.07 24.13 10.31
N ALA A 406 -3.40 22.84 10.19
CA ALA A 406 -2.49 21.81 9.73
C ALA A 406 -3.28 20.66 9.08
N VAL A 407 -2.59 19.87 8.27
CA VAL A 407 -3.13 18.62 7.73
C VAL A 407 -2.32 17.45 8.27
N ALA A 408 -2.99 16.49 8.86
CA ALA A 408 -2.40 15.24 9.31
C ALA A 408 -2.77 14.10 8.36
N THR A 409 -1.85 13.15 8.18
CA THR A 409 -2.10 11.97 7.35
C THR A 409 -1.22 10.79 7.77
N VAL A 410 -1.62 9.56 7.42
CA VAL A 410 -0.75 8.40 7.58
C VAL A 410 0.33 8.44 6.49
N THR A 411 -0.05 8.16 5.24
CA THR A 411 0.82 8.22 4.04
C THR A 411 0.06 8.79 2.81
N GLY A 412 -0.80 9.78 3.04
CA GLY A 412 -1.76 10.21 2.02
C GLY A 412 -1.15 11.21 1.04
N THR A 413 -1.63 11.24 -0.21
CA THR A 413 -1.29 12.34 -1.14
C THR A 413 -1.80 13.69 -0.65
N VAL A 414 -2.80 13.69 0.23
CA VAL A 414 -3.35 14.90 0.85
C VAL A 414 -2.31 15.73 1.60
N GLY A 415 -1.24 15.11 2.14
CA GLY A 415 -0.13 15.87 2.71
C GLY A 415 0.65 16.63 1.64
N TRP A 416 0.90 16.02 0.48
CA TRP A 416 1.51 16.73 -0.65
C TRP A 416 0.65 17.90 -1.13
N GLU A 417 -0.65 17.67 -1.28
CA GLU A 417 -1.63 18.71 -1.63
C GLU A 417 -1.61 19.84 -0.59
N ALA A 418 -1.58 19.52 0.70
CA ALA A 418 -1.55 20.49 1.79
C ALA A 418 -0.32 21.40 1.78
N MET A 419 0.88 20.85 1.49
CA MET A 419 2.08 21.66 1.34
C MET A 419 1.93 22.70 0.23
N MET A 420 1.34 22.31 -0.91
CA MET A 420 1.11 23.24 -2.03
C MET A 420 0.04 24.30 -1.71
N HIS A 421 -0.87 23.99 -0.79
CA HIS A 421 -1.81 24.95 -0.20
C HIS A 421 -1.26 25.67 1.03
N ARG A 422 0.07 25.66 1.22
CA ARG A 422 0.81 26.39 2.25
C ARG A 422 0.40 25.99 3.67
N LYS A 423 0.09 24.70 3.87
CA LYS A 423 -0.26 24.15 5.19
C LYS A 423 0.87 23.28 5.74
N PRO A 424 1.17 23.37 7.04
CA PRO A 424 2.06 22.41 7.69
C PRO A 424 1.44 21.02 7.64
N VAL A 425 2.29 20.02 7.43
CA VAL A 425 1.87 18.62 7.32
C VAL A 425 2.46 17.79 8.43
N ILE A 426 1.61 16.95 9.04
CA ILE A 426 2.00 15.96 10.04
C ILE A 426 1.81 14.57 9.42
N VAL A 427 2.86 13.76 9.43
CA VAL A 427 2.87 12.44 8.79
C VAL A 427 3.14 11.34 9.82
N PHE A 428 2.27 10.33 9.87
CA PHE A 428 2.35 9.19 10.78
C PHE A 428 2.94 7.91 10.15
N GLY A 429 3.04 7.81 8.83
CA GLY A 429 3.60 6.67 8.10
C GLY A 429 4.72 7.02 7.11
N MET A 430 5.35 6.01 6.52
CA MET A 430 6.42 6.20 5.54
C MET A 430 5.88 6.79 4.23
N ILE A 431 6.42 7.92 3.77
CA ILE A 431 6.06 8.52 2.48
C ILE A 431 7.25 9.21 1.80
N TRP A 432 7.22 9.27 0.47
CA TRP A 432 8.30 9.81 -0.36
C TRP A 432 8.68 11.27 -0.08
N TYR A 433 7.79 12.06 0.53
CA TYR A 433 8.04 13.46 0.89
C TYR A 433 8.31 13.67 2.39
N GLU A 434 8.53 12.60 3.17
CA GLU A 434 8.66 12.70 4.63
C GLU A 434 9.87 13.50 5.13
N GLN A 435 10.88 13.71 4.27
CA GLN A 435 12.08 14.47 4.60
C GLN A 435 11.98 15.97 4.23
N CYS A 436 10.90 16.39 3.58
CA CYS A 436 10.69 17.79 3.26
C CYS A 436 10.49 18.60 4.56
N ARG A 437 11.10 19.78 4.66
CA ARG A 437 10.99 20.65 5.86
C ARG A 437 9.55 21.02 6.18
N SER A 438 8.67 21.05 5.18
CA SER A 438 7.23 21.29 5.34
C SER A 438 6.45 20.09 5.91
N VAL A 439 7.15 19.03 6.33
CA VAL A 439 6.59 17.85 7.00
C VAL A 439 7.21 17.63 8.38
N LEU A 440 6.36 17.45 9.39
CA LEU A 440 6.74 16.86 10.66
C LEU A 440 6.38 15.37 10.65
N ARG A 441 7.39 14.52 10.60
CA ARG A 441 7.24 13.06 10.68
C ARG A 441 7.17 12.60 12.14
N ILE A 442 6.12 11.86 12.50
CA ILE A 442 5.91 11.31 13.84
C ILE A 442 6.37 9.85 13.90
N THR A 443 7.47 9.62 14.61
CA THR A 443 8.08 8.30 14.80
C THR A 443 8.12 7.85 16.25
N ASP A 444 8.01 8.81 17.18
CA ASP A 444 8.22 8.62 18.61
C ASP A 444 7.63 9.79 19.41
N GLU A 445 7.74 9.70 20.73
CA GLU A 445 7.27 10.71 21.67
C GLU A 445 7.97 12.08 21.46
N THR A 446 9.25 12.06 21.06
CA THR A 446 10.05 13.29 20.87
C THR A 446 9.55 14.08 19.67
N SER A 447 9.30 13.42 18.55
CA SER A 447 8.71 14.00 17.34
C SER A 447 7.26 14.43 17.57
N ALA A 448 6.46 13.61 18.29
CA ALA A 448 5.08 13.95 18.65
C ALA A 448 4.99 15.21 19.52
N SER A 449 5.89 15.38 20.49
CA SER A 449 5.93 16.57 21.36
C SER A 449 6.11 17.90 20.62
N LYS A 450 6.62 17.85 19.38
CA LYS A 450 6.85 19.05 18.55
C LYS A 450 5.61 19.51 17.79
N ILE A 451 4.52 18.72 17.76
CA ILE A 451 3.35 18.99 16.91
C ILE A 451 2.85 20.43 17.05
N MET A 452 2.54 20.90 18.27
CA MET A 452 2.01 22.25 18.46
C MET A 452 3.01 23.32 18.00
N SER A 453 4.25 23.25 18.49
CA SER A 453 5.30 24.23 18.15
C SER A 453 5.60 24.26 16.66
N TYR A 454 5.49 23.13 15.97
CA TYR A 454 5.68 23.03 14.54
C TYR A 454 4.57 23.74 13.78
N ILE A 455 3.31 23.57 14.20
CA ILE A 455 2.15 24.25 13.59
C ILE A 455 2.29 25.78 13.77
N GLU A 456 2.65 26.25 14.96
CA GLU A 456 2.75 27.68 15.28
C GLU A 456 3.88 28.38 14.54
N ASN A 457 5.02 27.71 14.41
CA ASN A 457 6.23 28.27 13.79
C ASN A 457 6.34 27.98 12.29
N TYR A 458 5.35 27.32 11.69
CA TYR A 458 5.40 26.96 10.28
C TYR A 458 5.38 28.20 9.39
N CYS A 459 6.34 28.26 8.47
CA CYS A 459 6.40 29.25 7.41
C CYS A 459 6.58 28.53 6.08
N TYR A 460 5.70 28.82 5.13
CA TYR A 460 5.80 28.26 3.78
C TYR A 460 7.01 28.85 3.05
N ASP A 461 7.81 27.98 2.45
CA ASP A 461 8.96 28.33 1.63
C ASP A 461 8.88 27.54 0.30
N GLU A 462 8.65 28.25 -0.81
CA GLU A 462 8.57 27.60 -2.13
C GLU A 462 9.94 27.07 -2.58
N HIS A 463 11.04 27.73 -2.19
CA HIS A 463 12.39 27.30 -2.51
C HIS A 463 12.70 25.92 -1.90
N ASP A 464 12.23 25.70 -0.68
CA ASP A 464 12.31 24.41 0.01
C ASP A 464 11.64 23.27 -0.78
N ILE A 465 10.42 23.52 -1.25
CA ILE A 465 9.64 22.56 -2.06
C ILE A 465 10.35 22.26 -3.38
N LEU A 466 10.83 23.28 -4.08
CA LEU A 466 11.54 23.12 -5.35
C LEU A 466 12.83 22.33 -5.15
N ALA A 467 13.61 22.65 -4.10
CA ALA A 467 14.82 21.90 -3.76
C ALA A 467 14.54 20.43 -3.51
N TYR A 468 13.44 20.12 -2.81
CA TYR A 468 13.03 18.74 -2.56
C TYR A 468 12.61 18.02 -3.85
N LEU A 469 11.84 18.67 -4.72
CA LEU A 469 11.41 18.09 -5.99
C LEU A 469 12.59 17.82 -6.94
N MET A 470 13.62 18.67 -6.94
CA MET A 470 14.86 18.42 -7.70
C MET A 470 15.62 17.21 -7.15
N ALA A 471 15.71 17.08 -5.83
CA ALA A 471 16.33 15.92 -5.19
C ALA A 471 15.56 14.64 -5.50
N PHE A 472 14.22 14.68 -5.42
CA PHE A 472 13.35 13.59 -5.80
C PHE A 472 13.52 13.22 -7.29
N ALA A 473 13.57 14.20 -8.19
CA ALA A 473 13.75 14.01 -9.63
C ALA A 473 15.07 13.28 -9.95
N LYS A 474 16.14 13.62 -9.24
CA LYS A 474 17.47 13.03 -9.42
C LYS A 474 17.56 11.59 -8.89
N ASN A 475 16.82 11.29 -7.83
CA ASN A 475 16.87 9.99 -7.14
C ASN A 475 15.76 9.02 -7.55
N SER A 476 14.80 9.47 -8.36
CA SER A 476 13.76 8.67 -8.99
C SER A 476 14.07 8.41 -10.47
N ILE A 477 13.52 7.33 -11.01
CA ILE A 477 13.68 6.95 -12.41
C ILE A 477 12.34 7.01 -13.14
N ARG A 478 12.39 7.21 -14.46
CA ARG A 478 11.22 7.03 -15.33
C ARG A 478 11.04 5.55 -15.63
N ALA A 479 10.04 4.91 -15.04
CA ALA A 479 9.76 3.50 -15.25
C ALA A 479 8.35 3.13 -14.77
N TYR A 480 7.76 2.10 -15.39
CA TYR A 480 6.57 1.41 -14.88
C TYR A 480 7.01 0.06 -14.29
N HIS A 481 6.47 -0.33 -13.14
CA HIS A 481 6.89 -1.56 -12.46
C HIS A 481 5.72 -2.46 -12.02
N TYR A 482 4.49 -2.07 -12.34
CA TYR A 482 3.28 -2.75 -11.87
C TYR A 482 2.13 -2.61 -12.87
N GLN A 483 1.12 -3.45 -12.70
CA GLN A 483 -0.01 -3.53 -13.63
C GLN A 483 -0.75 -2.19 -13.79
N GLY A 484 -1.16 -1.88 -15.03
CA GLY A 484 -1.99 -0.72 -15.34
C GLY A 484 -1.25 0.62 -15.40
N ARG A 485 0.09 0.58 -15.31
CA ARG A 485 0.96 1.76 -15.36
C ARG A 485 1.51 2.02 -16.75
N LYS A 486 1.87 0.98 -17.51
CA LYS A 486 2.40 1.10 -18.88
C LYS A 486 1.45 1.92 -19.76
N GLU A 487 0.15 1.68 -19.65
CA GLU A 487 -0.89 2.35 -20.45
C GLU A 487 -1.07 3.84 -20.09
N LYS A 488 -0.52 4.28 -18.96
CA LYS A 488 -0.56 5.68 -18.50
C LYS A 488 0.70 6.45 -18.83
N MET A 489 1.68 5.81 -19.46
CA MET A 489 3.00 6.37 -19.70
C MET A 489 3.36 6.24 -21.18
N ASN A 490 3.96 7.28 -21.74
CA ASN A 490 4.63 7.18 -23.03
C ASN A 490 6.11 6.85 -22.78
N LEU A 491 6.40 5.58 -22.47
CA LEU A 491 7.75 5.09 -22.19
C LEU A 491 7.97 3.73 -22.90
N PRO A 492 8.94 3.63 -23.83
CA PRO A 492 9.32 2.37 -24.43
C PRO A 492 9.77 1.34 -23.38
N GLU A 493 9.44 0.07 -23.60
CA GLU A 493 9.78 -1.01 -22.68
C GLU A 493 11.29 -1.13 -22.47
N GLU A 494 12.10 -1.01 -23.53
CA GLU A 494 13.57 -1.07 -23.42
C GLU A 494 14.14 0.03 -22.52
N GLU A 495 13.60 1.25 -22.62
CA GLU A 495 13.99 2.38 -21.77
C GLU A 495 13.59 2.09 -20.31
N CYS A 496 12.38 1.57 -20.08
CA CYS A 496 11.90 1.16 -18.77
C CYS A 496 12.82 0.10 -18.13
N VAL A 497 13.13 -0.96 -18.88
CA VAL A 497 14.02 -2.06 -18.46
C VAL A 497 15.42 -1.52 -18.13
N HIS A 498 15.98 -0.68 -19.00
CA HIS A 498 17.30 -0.07 -18.78
C HIS A 498 17.34 0.77 -17.49
N ASN A 499 16.31 1.60 -17.27
CA ASN A 499 16.22 2.46 -16.09
C ASN A 499 16.10 1.64 -14.80
N ILE A 500 15.30 0.57 -14.80
CA ILE A 500 15.16 -0.34 -13.64
C ILE A 500 16.48 -1.04 -13.33
N ILE A 501 17.16 -1.57 -14.35
CA ILE A 501 18.48 -2.24 -14.20
C ILE A 501 19.49 -1.25 -13.60
N GLY A 502 19.61 -0.05 -14.17
CA GLY A 502 20.51 0.98 -13.65
C GLY A 502 20.24 1.29 -12.19
N LYS A 503 18.96 1.38 -11.77
CA LYS A 503 18.61 1.61 -10.37
C LYS A 503 18.92 0.42 -9.47
N LEU A 504 18.76 -0.81 -9.93
CA LEU A 504 19.14 -2.00 -9.16
C LEU A 504 20.65 -2.09 -8.95
N LEU A 505 21.43 -1.79 -9.97
CA LEU A 505 22.90 -1.78 -9.91
C LEU A 505 23.42 -0.65 -9.01
N PHE A 506 22.74 0.50 -8.95
CA PHE A 506 23.09 1.58 -8.04
C PHE A 506 23.15 1.12 -6.58
N PHE A 507 22.26 0.21 -6.16
CA PHE A 507 22.29 -0.27 -4.79
C PHE A 507 23.49 -1.17 -4.50
N GLN A 508 24.20 -1.69 -5.50
CA GLN A 508 25.28 -2.68 -5.32
C GLN A 508 26.66 -2.08 -5.03
N GLY A 509 26.86 -0.81 -5.42
CA GLY A 509 27.99 -0.01 -4.96
C GLY A 509 27.72 0.53 -3.56
#